data_AF-E6SCC9-F1
#
_entry.id   AF-E6SCC9-F1
#
_cell.length_a   1.000
_cell.length_b   1.000
_cell.length_c   1.000
_cell.angle_alpha   90.00
_cell.angle_beta   90.00
_cell.angle_gamma   90.00
#
_symmetry.space_group_name_H-M   'P 1'
#
loop_
_entity.id
_entity.type
_entity.pdbx_description
1 polymer ?
#
loop_
_entity_poly.entity_id
_entity_poly.type
_entity_poly.pdbx_seq_one_letter_code
_entity_poly.pdbx_strand_id
1 'polypeptide(L)' 'MVTPSLRHPTELLEFPSPRDGFDTGSVGELAEDCRDIHVPEFAPLPSEHPHVDIDVPDRAAALVHGLDDYGF' A
#
# COMPACT_ATOMS: atom_id res chain seq x y z
N MET A 1 7.36 -31.57 -29.83
CA MET A 1 6.89 -30.24 -29.39
C MET A 1 7.33 -30.06 -27.96
N VAL A 2 8.31 -29.19 -27.73
CA VAL A 2 8.81 -28.85 -26.40
C VAL A 2 8.31 -27.43 -26.13
N THR A 3 7.43 -27.27 -25.14
CA THR A 3 7.10 -25.95 -24.60
C THR A 3 8.29 -25.48 -23.74
N PRO A 4 8.89 -24.30 -23.98
CA PRO A 4 9.86 -23.77 -23.06
C PRO A 4 9.13 -23.30 -21.80
N SER A 5 9.40 -23.99 -20.69
CA SER A 5 9.07 -23.52 -19.34
C SER A 5 9.92 -22.28 -19.06
N LEU A 6 9.30 -21.10 -19.12
CA LEU A 6 9.90 -19.87 -18.60
C LEU A 6 9.90 -19.94 -17.07
N ARG A 7 10.93 -20.58 -16.50
CA ARG A 7 11.37 -20.25 -15.16
C ARG A 7 12.15 -18.96 -15.27
N HIS A 8 11.51 -17.82 -14.99
CA HIS A 8 12.27 -16.64 -14.61
C HIS A 8 12.67 -16.79 -13.14
N PRO A 9 13.98 -16.77 -12.81
CA PRO A 9 14.40 -16.49 -11.45
C PRO A 9 14.25 -14.98 -11.28
N THR A 10 13.05 -14.52 -10.96
CA THR A 10 12.92 -13.19 -10.39
C THR A 10 13.42 -13.34 -8.96
N GLU A 11 14.63 -12.88 -8.68
CA GLU A 11 14.95 -12.44 -7.33
C GLU A 11 13.76 -11.60 -6.87
N LEU A 12 12.99 -12.12 -5.93
CA LEU A 12 11.95 -11.37 -5.26
C LEU A 12 12.72 -10.26 -4.53
N LEU A 13 12.87 -9.10 -5.17
CA LEU A 13 13.16 -7.87 -4.44
C LEU A 13 11.96 -7.70 -3.52
N GLU A 14 12.10 -8.23 -2.30
CA GLU A 14 11.16 -8.06 -1.22
C GLU A 14 10.99 -6.56 -1.06
N PHE A 15 9.81 -6.05 -1.42
CA PHE A 15 9.52 -4.65 -1.21
C PHE A 15 9.71 -4.36 0.27
N PRO A 16 10.46 -3.30 0.64
CA PRO A 16 10.68 -3.02 2.04
C PRO A 16 9.31 -2.87 2.70
N SER A 17 9.08 -3.66 3.73
CA SER A 17 7.97 -3.45 4.63
C SER A 17 8.01 -1.99 5.09
N PRO A 18 6.85 -1.36 5.33
CA PRO A 18 6.81 -0.02 5.91
C PRO A 18 7.64 0.12 7.20
N ARG A 19 8.03 -1.01 7.81
CA ARG A 19 8.85 -1.07 9.03
C ARG A 19 10.35 -1.26 8.80
N ASP A 20 10.79 -1.58 7.59
CA ASP A 20 12.20 -1.95 7.32
C ASP A 20 13.19 -0.77 7.41
N GLY A 21 12.68 0.46 7.58
CA GLY A 21 13.48 1.67 7.79
C GLY A 21 13.61 2.13 9.24
N PHE A 22 12.96 1.46 10.19
CA PHE A 22 13.01 1.87 11.60
C PHE A 22 14.03 1.06 12.38
N ASP A 23 15.06 1.73 12.88
CA ASP A 23 15.92 1.14 13.91
C ASP A 23 15.28 1.28 15.30
N THR A 24 15.82 0.53 16.27
CA THR A 24 15.30 0.56 17.66
C THR A 24 15.40 1.94 18.30
N GLY A 25 16.30 2.81 17.85
CA GLY A 25 16.41 4.19 18.32
C GLY A 25 15.27 5.05 17.81
N SER A 26 14.98 4.96 16.51
CA SER A 26 13.91 5.66 15.80
C SER A 26 12.53 5.31 16.36
N VAL A 27 12.31 4.02 16.69
CA VAL A 27 11.08 3.58 17.36
C VAL A 27 10.97 4.14 18.79
N GLY A 28 12.10 4.21 19.50
CA GLY A 28 12.16 4.77 20.84
C GLY A 28 11.81 6.26 20.88
N GLU A 29 12.41 7.05 20.00
CA GLU A 29 12.12 8.49 19.86
C GLU A 29 10.65 8.73 19.48
N LEU A 30 10.14 7.99 18.49
CA LEU A 30 8.73 8.07 18.10
C LEU A 30 7.79 7.69 19.26
N ALA A 31 8.13 6.68 20.05
CA ALA A 31 7.32 6.25 21.18
C ALA A 31 7.28 7.28 22.32
N GLU A 32 8.34 8.06 22.53
CA GLU A 32 8.34 9.18 23.46
C GLU A 32 7.49 10.34 22.89
N ASP A 33 7.72 10.72 21.64
CA ASP A 33 7.00 11.81 20.97
C ASP A 33 5.49 11.56 20.88
N CYS A 34 5.07 10.31 20.65
CA CYS A 34 3.66 9.94 20.57
C CYS A 34 2.92 10.03 21.92
N ARG A 35 3.61 10.04 23.08
CA ARG A 35 2.94 10.14 24.39
C ARG A 35 2.29 11.50 24.62
N ASP A 36 2.85 12.54 24.01
CA ASP A 36 2.34 13.91 24.13
C ASP A 36 1.19 14.19 23.15
N ILE A 37 0.95 13.28 22.18
CA ILE A 37 -0.09 13.41 21.17
C ILE A 37 -1.32 12.60 21.59
N HIS A 38 -2.32 13.28 22.12
CA HIS A 38 -3.62 12.65 22.37
C HIS A 38 -4.35 12.41 21.05
N VAL A 39 -4.43 11.15 20.62
CA VAL A 39 -5.28 10.72 19.51
C VAL A 39 -6.60 10.20 20.08
N PRO A 40 -7.72 10.91 19.89
CA PRO A 40 -9.02 10.42 20.35
C PRO A 40 -9.39 9.13 19.60
N GLU A 41 -9.71 8.09 20.36
CA GLU A 41 -10.23 6.85 19.80
C GLU A 41 -11.69 7.04 19.40
N PHE A 42 -11.97 6.89 18.10
CA PHE A 42 -13.34 6.86 17.59
C PHE A 42 -13.68 5.43 17.19
N ALA A 43 -14.91 5.01 17.51
CA ALA A 43 -15.45 3.80 16.92
C ALA A 43 -15.46 3.98 15.38
N PRO A 44 -15.13 2.93 14.61
CA PRO A 44 -15.29 2.97 13.17
C PRO A 44 -16.70 3.44 12.83
N LEU A 45 -16.81 4.55 12.10
CA LEU A 45 -18.10 4.96 11.58
C LEU A 45 -18.57 3.85 10.64
N PRO A 46 -19.83 3.40 10.75
CA PRO A 46 -20.37 2.46 9.76
C PRO A 46 -20.22 3.13 8.40
N SER A 47 -19.43 2.53 7.51
CA SER A 47 -19.34 3.02 6.14
C SER A 47 -20.72 2.81 5.52
N GLU A 48 -21.36 3.89 5.09
CA GLU A 48 -22.65 3.81 4.38
C GLU A 48 -22.50 3.01 3.07
N HIS A 49 -21.27 2.89 2.59
CA HIS A 49 -20.90 2.11 1.43
C HIS A 49 -20.28 0.77 1.85
N PRO A 50 -20.74 -0.34 1.26
CA PRO A 50 -20.04 -1.61 1.40
C PRO A 50 -18.62 -1.47 0.83
N HIS A 51 -17.66 -2.10 1.49
CA HIS A 51 -16.32 -2.30 0.92
C HIS A 51 -16.48 -3.00 -0.43
N VAL A 52 -15.83 -2.47 -1.45
CA VAL A 52 -15.72 -3.07 -2.77
C VAL A 52 -14.25 -3.14 -3.13
N ASP A 53 -13.79 -4.32 -3.50
CA ASP A 53 -12.47 -4.46 -4.08
C ASP A 53 -12.45 -3.75 -5.43
N ILE A 54 -11.38 -3.00 -5.68
CA ILE A 54 -11.15 -2.39 -6.99
C ILE A 54 -10.30 -3.34 -7.82
N ASP A 55 -10.72 -3.57 -9.07
CA ASP A 55 -9.88 -4.27 -10.04
C ASP A 55 -8.71 -3.35 -10.41
N VAL A 56 -7.53 -3.66 -9.88
CA VAL A 56 -6.31 -2.94 -10.21
C VAL A 56 -5.81 -3.42 -11.58
N PRO A 57 -5.70 -2.55 -12.59
CA PRO A 57 -5.27 -2.96 -13.92
C PRO A 57 -3.82 -3.45 -13.94
N ASP A 58 -3.54 -4.47 -14.76
CA ASP A 58 -2.19 -5.05 -14.92
C ASP A 58 -1.14 -4.05 -15.44
N ARG A 59 -1.57 -2.93 -16.04
CA ARG A 59 -0.69 -1.91 -16.61
C ARG A 59 -1.11 -0.53 -16.17
N ALA A 60 -0.15 0.23 -15.65
CA ALA A 60 -0.34 1.63 -15.26
C ALA A 60 -0.89 2.52 -16.38
N ALA A 61 -0.59 2.20 -17.65
CA ALA A 61 -1.14 2.93 -18.81
C ALA A 61 -2.68 2.88 -18.87
N ALA A 62 -3.30 1.83 -18.34
CA ALA A 62 -4.76 1.71 -18.27
C ALA A 62 -5.41 2.66 -17.26
N LEU A 63 -4.64 3.20 -16.30
CA LEU A 63 -5.13 4.20 -15.33
C LEU A 63 -5.27 5.59 -15.96
N VAL A 64 -4.56 5.86 -17.06
CA VAL A 64 -4.55 7.19 -17.70
C VAL A 64 -5.82 7.44 -18.51
N HIS A 65 -6.47 6.39 -19.02
CA HIS A 65 -7.69 6.52 -19.82
C HIS A 65 -8.91 7.04 -19.05
N GLY A 66 -8.90 7.00 -17.72
CA GLY A 66 -9.94 7.61 -16.87
C GLY A 66 -9.60 9.03 -16.41
N LEU A 67 -8.44 9.59 -16.79
CA LEU A 67 -8.02 10.92 -16.36
C LEU A 67 -8.87 12.04 -16.99
N ASP A 68 -9.38 11.83 -18.20
CA ASP A 68 -10.26 12.78 -18.88
C ASP A 68 -11.62 12.93 -18.16
N ASP A 69 -12.06 11.90 -17.43
CA ASP A 69 -13.30 11.93 -16.62
C ASP A 69 -13.14 12.73 -15.31
N TYR A 70 -11.91 13.07 -14.91
CA TYR A 70 -11.64 13.84 -13.70
C TYR A 70 -11.84 15.36 -13.85
N GLY A 71 -12.31 15.83 -15.02
CA GLY A 71 -12.76 17.21 -15.23
C GLY A 71 -11.64 18.24 -15.15
N PHE A 72 -11.13 18.65 -16.31
CA PHE A 72 -10.30 19.85 -16.45
C PHE A 72 -11.15 21.11 -16.59
#